data_AF-A0AAN8KM95-F1
#
_entry.id   AF-A0AAN8KM95-F1
#
_cell.length_a   1.000
_cell.length_b   1.000
_cell.length_c   1.000
_cell.angle_alpha   90.00
_cell.angle_beta   90.00
_cell.angle_gamma   90.00
#
_symmetry.space_group_name_H-M   'P 1'
#
loop_
_entity.id
_entity.type
_entity.pdbx_description
1 polymer ?
#
loop_
_entity_poly.entity_id
_entity_poly.type
_entity_poly.pdbx_seq_one_letter_code
_entity_poly.pdbx_strand_id
1 'polypeptide(L)'
;MSVSIDEFRSLAASYADQSSFDADSATLRNVELQQQSCLLVSNVIEALILDPHSASFLDYGTLDSVQTESEYERQMMSVFNHILEKVEGLSRKHPPVSYLHTLSIQLSLTLAGWFYRPAFGQGDSKIGSVYRYGTASRRRPQTGLGIMFKWMLAMVSLWGWVAGYTVMEWGDDVRPLSEEEAMVIVNHQATGDVCTLMMCLQDKGTVVRKMMWLMDHVFKYTNFGLVSLIHGDFFIRQGKAYRDKQLIYLKDHLDRYYHSRERKWIVLFPEGGFLRKRRETSQAFAKKNSLPPLTHVTLPRLGATQVILKTLGPQQENGSLAKEASTVHPSQSGSKPKGLQWVVDVTIAYPKARPMDIQTWIFGYRPPTVTHVHYRVYPIKEVPVETKPLTDWLYQRFVEKEDLLAHFYETGAFPPPKGQKEAVSRAMTLDPVQLCVIQSLAFASGYLWYTVLQYFYCCLF
;
A
#
# COMPACT_ATOMS: atom_id res chain seq x y z
N MET A 1 18.68 3.79 -1.67
CA MET A 1 19.04 3.46 -3.07
C MET A 1 20.24 2.54 -3.15
N SER A 2 21.30 2.72 -2.34
CA SER A 2 22.30 1.66 -2.12
C SER A 2 21.65 0.31 -1.79
N VAL A 3 20.66 0.30 -0.89
CA VAL A 3 19.86 -0.90 -0.58
C VAL A 3 19.13 -1.49 -1.81
N SER A 4 18.65 -0.67 -2.74
CA SER A 4 17.97 -1.14 -3.96
C SER A 4 18.95 -1.68 -4.99
N ILE A 5 20.14 -1.07 -5.09
CA ILE A 5 21.28 -1.61 -5.86
C ILE A 5 21.70 -2.96 -5.29
N ASP A 6 21.85 -3.06 -3.96
CA ASP A 6 22.22 -4.30 -3.28
C ASP A 6 21.14 -5.39 -3.47
N GLU A 7 19.86 -5.02 -3.53
CA GLU A 7 18.76 -5.94 -3.87
C GLU A 7 18.83 -6.42 -5.33
N PHE A 8 19.09 -5.54 -6.29
CA PHE A 8 19.25 -5.94 -7.70
C PHE A 8 20.52 -6.77 -7.93
N ARG A 9 21.61 -6.45 -7.24
CA ARG A 9 22.86 -7.24 -7.24
C ARG A 9 22.66 -8.60 -6.56
N SER A 10 21.94 -8.65 -5.45
CA SER A 10 21.57 -9.91 -4.79
C SER A 10 20.62 -10.75 -5.64
N LEU A 11 19.72 -10.13 -6.39
CA LEU A 11 18.83 -10.82 -7.31
C LEU A 11 19.59 -11.37 -8.51
N ALA A 12 20.53 -10.60 -9.08
CA ALA A 12 21.44 -11.06 -10.12
C ALA A 12 22.31 -12.25 -9.66
N ALA A 13 22.83 -12.20 -8.42
CA ALA A 13 23.56 -13.33 -7.83
C ALA A 13 22.66 -14.58 -7.67
N SER A 14 21.40 -14.41 -7.30
CA SER A 14 20.45 -15.53 -7.18
C SER A 14 20.08 -16.17 -8.53
N TYR A 15 20.17 -15.43 -9.63
CA TYR A 15 20.00 -15.97 -10.99
C TYR A 15 21.26 -16.73 -11.45
N ALA A 16 22.45 -16.29 -11.05
CA ALA A 16 23.70 -17.01 -11.30
C ALA A 16 23.75 -18.36 -10.56
N ASP A 17 23.26 -18.41 -9.33
CA ASP A 17 23.18 -19.64 -8.52
C ASP A 17 22.13 -20.65 -9.03
N GLN A 18 21.22 -20.22 -9.91
CA GLN A 18 20.12 -21.04 -10.44
C GLN A 18 20.46 -21.77 -11.75
N SER A 19 21.72 -21.75 -12.21
CA SER A 19 22.18 -22.59 -13.32
C SER A 19 22.11 -24.07 -12.91
N SER A 20 20.96 -24.71 -13.10
CA SER A 20 20.76 -26.12 -12.81
C SER A 20 21.49 -26.97 -13.87
N PHE A 21 22.03 -28.11 -13.42
CA PHE A 21 22.80 -29.04 -14.26
C PHE A 21 21.94 -29.74 -15.35
N ASP A 22 20.61 -29.56 -15.32
CA ASP A 22 19.62 -30.25 -16.17
C ASP A 22 18.72 -29.30 -17.01
N ALA A 23 19.00 -28.00 -17.06
CA ALA A 23 18.20 -27.05 -17.86
C ALA A 23 18.60 -27.06 -19.35
N ASP A 24 17.62 -26.91 -20.24
CA ASP A 24 17.89 -26.77 -21.67
C ASP A 24 18.54 -25.42 -22.01
N SER A 25 19.24 -25.35 -23.16
CA SER A 25 19.99 -24.16 -23.59
C SER A 25 19.13 -22.89 -23.61
N ALA A 26 17.86 -23.01 -24.01
CA ALA A 26 16.90 -21.91 -24.05
C ALA A 26 16.54 -21.39 -22.65
N THR A 27 16.39 -22.28 -21.65
CA THR A 27 16.12 -21.88 -20.26
C THR A 27 17.35 -21.24 -19.64
N LEU A 28 18.54 -21.79 -19.86
CA LEU A 28 19.79 -21.18 -19.40
C LEU A 28 19.98 -19.78 -19.99
N ARG A 29 19.72 -19.62 -21.29
CA ARG A 29 19.81 -18.31 -21.96
C ARG A 29 18.80 -17.28 -21.44
N ASN A 30 17.59 -17.72 -21.10
CA ASN A 30 16.59 -16.85 -20.48
C ASN A 30 16.97 -16.42 -19.06
N VAL A 31 17.61 -17.31 -18.29
CA VAL A 31 18.13 -16.99 -16.95
C VAL A 31 19.29 -15.98 -17.06
N GLU A 32 20.18 -16.13 -18.04
CA GLU A 32 21.24 -15.15 -18.35
C GLU A 32 20.66 -13.77 -18.70
N LEU A 33 19.65 -13.71 -19.58
CA LEU A 33 19.00 -12.44 -19.95
C LEU A 33 18.29 -11.77 -18.76
N GLN A 34 17.72 -12.55 -17.83
CA GLN A 34 17.12 -12.03 -16.60
C GLN A 34 18.18 -11.51 -15.62
N GLN A 35 19.30 -12.22 -15.50
CA GLN A 35 20.46 -11.75 -14.73
C GLN A 35 21.02 -10.45 -15.29
N GLN A 36 21.23 -10.38 -16.61
CA GLN A 36 21.69 -9.17 -17.31
C GLN A 36 20.73 -8.00 -17.15
N SER A 37 19.41 -8.25 -17.17
CA SER A 37 18.40 -7.21 -16.89
C SER A 37 18.54 -6.63 -15.48
N CYS A 38 18.80 -7.48 -14.48
CA CYS A 38 18.97 -7.04 -13.09
C CYS A 38 20.25 -6.21 -12.91
N LEU A 39 21.35 -6.64 -13.55
CA LEU A 39 22.61 -5.90 -13.53
C LEU A 39 22.51 -4.57 -14.28
N LEU A 40 21.83 -4.54 -15.43
CA LEU A 40 21.57 -3.30 -16.17
C LEU A 40 20.78 -2.31 -15.34
N VAL A 41 19.71 -2.74 -14.66
CA VAL A 41 18.92 -1.86 -13.78
C VAL A 41 19.76 -1.35 -12.60
N SER A 42 20.58 -2.20 -11.98
CA SER A 42 21.53 -1.78 -10.95
C SER A 42 22.49 -0.71 -11.46
N ASN A 43 23.09 -0.92 -12.62
CA ASN A 43 24.07 0.01 -13.22
C ASN A 43 23.42 1.32 -13.67
N VAL A 44 22.19 1.29 -14.16
CA VAL A 44 21.41 2.48 -14.50
C VAL A 44 21.12 3.33 -13.26
N ILE A 45 20.77 2.68 -12.14
CA ILE A 45 20.57 3.36 -10.85
C ILE A 45 21.90 3.95 -10.35
N GLU A 46 23.00 3.23 -10.49
CA GLU A 46 24.33 3.71 -10.09
C GLU A 46 24.77 4.92 -10.94
N ALA A 47 24.69 4.81 -12.26
CA ALA A 47 25.17 5.79 -13.23
C ALA A 47 24.31 7.06 -13.33
N LEU A 48 22.98 6.95 -13.23
CA LEU A 48 22.09 8.12 -13.34
C LEU A 48 21.75 8.76 -12.01
N ILE A 49 21.94 8.06 -10.89
CA ILE A 49 21.35 8.47 -9.61
C ILE A 49 22.39 8.63 -8.51
N LEU A 50 23.45 7.81 -8.47
CA LEU A 50 24.43 7.86 -7.38
C LEU A 50 25.72 8.59 -7.78
N ASP A 51 26.40 8.14 -8.84
CA ASP A 51 27.64 8.77 -9.29
C ASP A 51 27.86 8.53 -10.80
N PRO A 52 27.69 9.57 -11.64
CA PRO A 52 27.90 9.51 -13.09
C PRO A 52 29.32 9.12 -13.50
N HIS A 53 30.32 9.28 -12.62
CA HIS A 53 31.73 9.07 -12.92
C HIS A 53 32.27 7.70 -12.48
N SER A 54 31.52 6.94 -11.66
CA SER A 54 31.94 5.61 -11.18
C SER A 54 31.57 4.47 -12.13
N ALA A 55 30.64 4.69 -13.06
CA ALA A 55 30.14 3.64 -13.96
C ALA A 55 31.01 3.52 -15.23
N SER A 56 31.87 2.50 -15.30
CA SER A 56 32.55 2.13 -16.55
C SER A 56 31.60 1.27 -17.40
N PHE A 57 31.06 1.83 -18.49
CA PHE A 57 30.21 1.10 -19.46
C PHE A 57 31.00 0.16 -20.40
N LEU A 58 32.29 -0.08 -20.13
CA LEU A 58 33.22 -0.77 -21.01
C LEU A 58 32.96 -2.28 -21.20
N ASP A 59 32.20 -2.93 -20.31
CA ASP A 59 32.02 -4.39 -20.36
C ASP A 59 30.76 -4.88 -21.12
N TYR A 60 29.88 -4.00 -21.58
CA TYR A 60 28.70 -4.39 -22.38
C TYR A 60 28.93 -4.30 -23.90
N GLY A 61 30.10 -3.79 -24.33
CA GLY A 61 30.40 -3.41 -25.72
C GLY A 61 30.88 -4.53 -26.65
N THR A 62 31.02 -5.78 -26.18
CA THR A 62 31.46 -6.89 -27.04
C THR A 62 30.48 -8.05 -26.97
N LEU A 63 29.33 -7.90 -27.62
CA LEU A 63 28.41 -9.00 -27.92
C LEU A 63 27.84 -8.90 -29.34
N ASP A 64 28.56 -8.25 -30.25
CA ASP A 64 28.38 -8.45 -31.68
C ASP A 64 29.19 -9.70 -32.08
N SER A 65 28.53 -10.87 -32.10
CA SER A 65 28.83 -12.02 -33.00
C SER A 65 28.37 -13.40 -32.50
N VAL A 66 27.35 -13.52 -31.63
CA VAL A 66 26.74 -14.83 -31.33
C VAL A 66 25.34 -14.89 -31.93
N GLN A 67 25.08 -15.90 -32.77
CA GLN A 67 23.81 -16.15 -33.45
C GLN A 67 22.65 -16.15 -32.44
N THR A 68 21.82 -15.11 -32.45
CA THR A 68 20.59 -15.04 -31.65
C THR A 68 19.56 -16.04 -32.19
N GLU A 69 19.19 -17.06 -31.41
CA GLU A 69 18.32 -18.15 -31.84
C GLU A 69 16.81 -17.81 -31.69
N SER A 70 16.45 -16.77 -30.93
CA SER A 70 15.05 -16.40 -30.64
C SER A 70 14.73 -14.92 -30.87
N GLU A 71 13.51 -14.63 -31.35
CA GLU A 71 12.99 -13.26 -31.51
C GLU A 71 12.94 -12.49 -30.18
N TYR A 72 12.68 -13.20 -29.08
CA TYR A 72 12.69 -12.64 -27.73
C TYR A 72 14.08 -12.13 -27.32
N GLU A 73 15.14 -12.86 -27.67
CA GLU A 73 16.52 -12.48 -27.39
C GLU A 73 16.92 -11.20 -28.14
N ARG A 74 16.54 -11.09 -29.42
CA ARG A 74 16.78 -9.86 -30.21
C ARG A 74 16.06 -8.65 -29.63
N GLN A 75 14.81 -8.82 -29.20
CA GLN A 75 14.05 -7.74 -28.57
C GLN A 75 14.69 -7.29 -27.26
N MET A 76 15.12 -8.24 -26.41
CA MET A 76 15.81 -7.93 -25.15
C MET A 76 17.14 -7.20 -25.37
N MET A 77 17.97 -7.66 -26.31
CA MET A 77 19.23 -6.99 -26.65
C MET A 77 19.01 -5.59 -27.24
N SER A 78 17.99 -5.42 -28.09
CA SER A 78 17.61 -4.09 -28.61
C SER A 78 17.18 -3.14 -27.48
N VAL A 79 16.40 -3.63 -26.51
CA VAL A 79 15.99 -2.87 -25.32
C VAL A 79 17.21 -2.51 -24.47
N PHE A 80 18.15 -3.43 -24.25
CA PHE A 80 19.37 -3.15 -23.50
C PHE A 80 20.21 -2.06 -24.16
N ASN A 81 20.47 -2.17 -25.46
CA ASN A 81 21.23 -1.17 -26.21
C ASN A 81 20.55 0.20 -26.19
N HIS A 82 19.22 0.25 -26.35
CA HIS A 82 18.47 1.50 -26.27
C HIS A 82 18.53 2.15 -24.88
N ILE A 83 18.45 1.34 -23.82
CA ILE A 83 18.57 1.82 -22.44
C ILE A 83 19.98 2.36 -22.19
N LEU A 84 21.03 1.64 -22.60
CA LEU A 84 22.42 2.03 -22.44
C LEU A 84 22.72 3.36 -23.15
N GLU A 85 22.32 3.50 -24.42
CA GLU A 85 22.52 4.73 -25.20
C GLU A 85 21.79 5.92 -24.57
N LYS A 86 20.56 5.71 -24.08
CA LYS A 86 19.75 6.76 -23.44
C LYS A 86 20.32 7.16 -22.08
N VAL A 87 20.83 6.20 -21.31
CA VAL A 87 21.48 6.44 -20.02
C VAL A 87 22.79 7.19 -20.20
N GLU A 88 23.62 6.82 -21.18
CA GLU A 88 24.86 7.53 -21.49
C GLU A 88 24.57 8.97 -21.97
N GLY A 89 23.55 9.16 -22.81
CA GLY A 89 23.11 10.47 -23.27
C GLY A 89 22.54 11.37 -22.15
N LEU A 90 21.83 10.79 -21.17
CA LEU A 90 21.25 11.50 -20.04
C LEU A 90 22.31 11.85 -18.97
N SER A 91 23.22 10.92 -18.68
CA SER A 91 24.34 11.11 -17.74
C SER A 91 25.25 12.27 -18.16
N ARG A 92 25.48 12.45 -19.47
CA ARG A 92 26.28 13.57 -20.00
C ARG A 92 25.55 14.92 -20.05
N LYS A 93 24.21 14.94 -20.05
CA LYS A 93 23.41 16.16 -20.32
C LYS A 93 22.78 16.81 -19.09
N HIS A 94 22.52 16.05 -18.02
CA HIS A 94 21.81 16.57 -16.85
C HIS A 94 22.45 16.08 -15.55
N PRO A 95 22.69 16.95 -14.54
CA PRO A 95 22.94 16.48 -13.18
C PRO A 95 21.71 15.70 -12.65
N PRO A 96 21.85 14.84 -11.64
CA PRO A 96 20.74 14.00 -11.16
C PRO A 96 19.63 14.84 -10.49
N VAL A 97 18.64 15.31 -11.26
CA VAL A 97 17.58 16.24 -10.81
C VAL A 97 16.33 15.54 -10.24
N SER A 98 16.15 14.21 -10.37
CA SER A 98 14.92 13.55 -9.88
C SER A 98 14.96 13.14 -8.40
N TYR A 99 16.16 12.90 -7.84
CA TYR A 99 16.33 12.49 -6.44
C TYR A 99 16.05 13.62 -5.47
N LEU A 100 16.58 14.82 -5.76
CA LEU A 100 16.40 15.98 -4.89
C LEU A 100 14.93 16.35 -4.77
N HIS A 101 14.11 16.39 -5.82
CA HIS A 101 12.70 16.80 -5.66
C HIS A 101 11.87 15.85 -4.76
N THR A 102 12.03 14.53 -4.92
CA THR A 102 11.28 13.55 -4.12
C THR A 102 11.85 13.42 -2.71
N LEU A 103 13.18 13.40 -2.58
CA LEU A 103 13.85 13.37 -1.28
C LEU A 103 13.63 14.67 -0.52
N SER A 104 13.51 15.80 -1.22
CA SER A 104 13.35 17.11 -0.61
C SER A 104 11.92 17.33 -0.13
N ILE A 105 10.89 16.87 -0.87
CA ILE A 105 9.51 16.77 -0.36
C ILE A 105 9.44 15.78 0.83
N GLN A 106 10.18 14.67 0.79
CA GLN A 106 10.23 13.68 1.87
C GLN A 106 10.96 14.20 3.11
N LEU A 107 12.11 14.87 2.96
CA LEU A 107 12.87 15.52 4.02
C LEU A 107 12.05 16.65 4.62
N SER A 108 11.36 17.43 3.79
CA SER A 108 10.42 18.46 4.21
C SER A 108 9.39 17.94 5.20
N LEU A 109 8.75 16.82 4.86
CA LEU A 109 7.70 16.23 5.68
C LEU A 109 8.26 15.46 6.89
N THR A 110 9.42 14.82 6.74
CA THR A 110 10.10 14.11 7.84
C THR A 110 10.65 15.09 8.87
N LEU A 111 11.20 16.22 8.43
CA LEU A 111 11.76 17.26 9.29
C LEU A 111 10.66 18.18 9.85
N ALA A 112 9.59 18.48 9.12
CA ALA A 112 8.40 19.13 9.71
C ALA A 112 7.78 18.24 10.81
N GLY A 113 7.78 16.92 10.65
CA GLY A 113 7.43 15.97 11.72
C GLY A 113 8.41 15.97 12.90
N TRP A 114 9.68 16.30 12.68
CA TRP A 114 10.70 16.48 13.73
C TRP A 114 10.60 17.84 14.44
N PHE A 115 10.30 18.94 13.75
CA PHE A 115 10.12 20.26 14.36
C PHE A 115 8.88 20.35 15.28
N TYR A 116 7.92 19.44 15.12
CA TYR A 116 6.81 19.25 16.07
C TYR A 116 7.15 18.31 17.25
N ARG A 117 8.41 17.86 17.41
CA ARG A 117 8.90 17.35 18.71
C ARG A 117 9.29 18.55 19.58
N PRO A 118 8.76 18.70 20.81
CA PRO A 118 9.39 19.60 21.77
C PRO A 118 10.80 19.07 22.06
N ALA A 119 11.78 19.97 21.97
CA ALA A 119 13.17 19.73 22.26
C ALA A 119 13.34 18.98 23.59
N PHE A 120 13.99 17.82 23.55
CA PHE A 120 14.61 17.22 24.73
C PHE A 120 15.95 16.61 24.33
N GLY A 121 17.01 17.26 24.82
CA GLY A 121 18.25 16.66 25.32
C GLY A 121 19.09 15.83 24.36
N GLN A 122 20.23 16.41 23.96
CA GLN A 122 21.43 15.68 23.54
C GLN A 122 21.82 14.61 24.58
N GLY A 123 22.29 13.46 24.09
CA GLY A 123 22.85 12.41 24.94
C GLY A 123 23.11 11.10 24.19
N ASP A 124 24.27 11.05 23.55
CA ASP A 124 25.09 9.89 23.20
C ASP A 124 24.62 8.78 22.25
N SER A 125 25.48 8.63 21.23
CA SER A 125 25.67 7.51 20.34
C SER A 125 25.86 6.18 21.06
N LYS A 126 25.07 5.16 20.68
CA LYS A 126 25.54 3.81 20.36
C LYS A 126 24.47 3.02 19.61
N ILE A 127 24.89 2.50 18.47
CA ILE A 127 24.15 1.61 17.57
C ILE A 127 24.01 0.24 18.26
N GLY A 128 22.77 -0.26 18.35
CA GLY A 128 22.50 -1.68 18.61
C GLY A 128 21.76 -2.00 19.92
N SER A 129 20.56 -2.57 19.75
CA SER A 129 19.79 -3.32 20.75
C SER A 129 18.99 -2.52 21.81
N VAL A 130 17.91 -3.17 22.25
CA VAL A 130 17.08 -2.92 23.43
C VAL A 130 15.89 -1.97 23.25
N TYR A 131 14.78 -2.59 22.82
CA TYR A 131 13.49 -2.39 23.45
C TYR A 131 13.65 -2.23 24.97
N ARG A 132 13.40 -1.03 25.53
CA ARG A 132 12.74 -0.87 26.84
C ARG A 132 12.48 0.59 27.24
N TYR A 133 11.23 0.78 27.66
CA TYR A 133 10.64 1.69 28.64
C TYR A 133 10.57 3.21 28.43
N GLY A 134 9.32 3.65 28.35
CA GLY A 134 8.82 4.93 28.81
C GLY A 134 7.30 4.85 28.99
N THR A 135 6.84 4.40 30.16
CA THR A 135 5.44 4.40 30.57
C THR A 135 4.99 5.83 30.86
N ALA A 136 4.41 6.50 29.86
CA ALA A 136 3.58 7.68 30.08
C ALA A 136 2.59 7.79 28.91
N SER A 137 1.36 7.32 29.13
CA SER A 137 0.21 7.53 28.25
C SER A 137 -0.18 9.00 28.26
N ARG A 138 0.58 9.84 27.56
CA ARG A 138 0.15 11.19 27.18
C ARG A 138 -0.51 11.03 25.81
N ARG A 139 -1.85 11.08 25.76
CA ARG A 139 -2.62 11.23 24.51
C ARG A 139 -2.09 12.48 23.81
N ARG A 140 -1.19 12.32 22.83
CA ARG A 140 -0.67 13.45 22.05
C ARG A 140 -1.64 13.68 20.89
N PRO A 141 -2.19 14.88 20.71
CA PRO A 141 -3.02 15.17 19.56
C PRO A 141 -2.16 15.02 18.30
N GLN A 142 -2.41 13.97 17.52
CA GLN A 142 -1.71 13.69 16.25
C GLN A 142 -2.38 14.35 15.06
N THR A 143 -3.20 15.36 15.31
CA THR A 143 -3.99 16.06 14.31
C THR A 143 -3.13 16.56 13.15
N GLY A 144 -1.92 17.06 13.42
CA GLY A 144 -0.95 17.51 12.41
C GLY A 144 -0.38 16.38 11.54
N LEU A 145 0.11 15.28 12.13
CA LEU A 145 0.69 14.16 11.36
C LEU A 145 -0.35 13.52 10.43
N GLY A 146 -1.58 13.34 10.91
CA GLY A 146 -2.68 12.83 10.08
C GLY A 146 -3.02 13.76 8.90
N ILE A 147 -2.93 15.09 9.07
CA ILE A 147 -3.12 16.06 7.97
C ILE A 147 -2.03 15.89 6.92
N MET A 148 -0.76 15.83 7.34
CA MET A 148 0.36 15.64 6.42
C MET A 148 0.26 14.31 5.67
N PHE A 149 -0.16 13.25 6.35
CA PHE A 149 -0.44 11.96 5.72
C PHE A 149 -1.54 12.09 4.66
N LYS A 150 -2.65 12.75 4.98
CA LYS A 150 -3.73 13.03 4.01
C LYS A 150 -3.22 13.77 2.78
N TRP A 151 -2.42 14.82 2.97
CA TRP A 151 -1.83 15.60 1.89
C TRP A 151 -0.91 14.77 1.01
N MET A 152 -0.04 13.95 1.60
CA MET A 152 0.82 13.04 0.83
C MET A 152 -0.01 12.09 -0.04
N LEU A 153 -1.06 11.48 0.51
CA LEU A 153 -1.94 10.60 -0.26
C LEU A 153 -2.73 11.35 -1.33
N ALA A 154 -3.01 12.63 -1.12
CA ALA A 154 -3.64 13.49 -2.12
C ALA A 154 -2.69 13.75 -3.31
N MET A 155 -1.36 13.81 -3.09
CA MET A 155 -0.37 13.87 -4.18
C MET A 155 -0.41 12.61 -5.05
N VAL A 156 -0.48 11.43 -4.43
CA VAL A 156 -0.62 10.16 -5.18
C VAL A 156 -1.94 10.12 -5.96
N SER A 157 -3.00 10.66 -5.37
CA SER A 157 -4.31 10.78 -6.04
C SER A 157 -4.24 11.73 -7.23
N LEU A 158 -3.51 12.85 -7.11
CA LEU A 158 -3.32 13.80 -8.20
C LEU A 158 -2.60 13.18 -9.40
N TRP A 159 -1.58 12.34 -9.20
CA TRP A 159 -0.86 11.70 -10.32
C TRP A 159 -1.81 10.91 -11.21
N GLY A 160 -2.67 10.08 -10.59
CA GLY A 160 -3.68 9.33 -11.33
C GLY A 160 -4.71 10.23 -11.98
N TRP A 161 -5.19 11.25 -11.25
CA TRP A 161 -6.19 12.19 -11.78
C TRP A 161 -5.69 12.95 -13.01
N VAL A 162 -4.46 13.46 -12.99
CA VAL A 162 -3.83 14.16 -14.13
C VAL A 162 -3.62 13.22 -15.32
N ALA A 163 -3.36 11.93 -15.07
CA ALA A 163 -3.27 10.91 -16.12
C ALA A 163 -4.65 10.45 -16.66
N GLY A 164 -5.76 11.02 -16.16
CA GLY A 164 -7.11 10.60 -16.56
C GLY A 164 -7.55 9.27 -15.96
N TYR A 165 -6.91 8.82 -14.88
CA TYR A 165 -7.34 7.69 -14.08
C TYR A 165 -8.29 8.16 -12.98
N THR A 166 -9.59 7.99 -13.22
CA THR A 166 -10.65 8.45 -12.31
C THR A 166 -11.34 7.27 -11.64
N VAL A 167 -12.10 7.54 -10.57
CA VAL A 167 -12.85 6.51 -9.87
C VAL A 167 -14.35 6.79 -9.89
N MET A 168 -15.13 5.73 -10.12
CA MET A 168 -16.58 5.70 -9.99
C MET A 168 -16.98 4.86 -8.77
N GLU A 169 -17.76 5.43 -7.86
CA GLU A 169 -18.21 4.78 -6.63
C GLU A 169 -19.66 4.29 -6.75
N TRP A 170 -19.95 3.13 -6.18
CA TRP A 170 -21.22 2.41 -6.27
C TRP A 170 -21.62 1.83 -4.91
N GLY A 171 -22.90 1.48 -4.76
CA GLY A 171 -23.41 0.83 -3.54
C GLY A 171 -23.67 1.81 -2.40
N ASP A 172 -23.37 1.40 -1.18
CA ASP A 172 -23.71 2.15 0.03
C ASP A 172 -22.88 3.43 0.19
N ASP A 173 -23.47 4.46 0.80
CA ASP A 173 -22.75 5.69 1.15
C ASP A 173 -21.97 5.52 2.47
N VAL A 174 -20.64 5.54 2.37
CA VAL A 174 -19.74 5.39 3.52
C VAL A 174 -19.36 6.73 4.18
N ARG A 175 -19.74 7.88 3.61
CA ARG A 175 -19.39 9.21 4.16
C ARG A 175 -19.92 9.42 5.59
N PRO A 176 -21.14 9.00 5.96
CA PRO A 176 -21.62 9.13 7.34
C PRO A 176 -20.75 8.39 8.36
N LEU A 177 -20.03 7.35 7.93
CA LEU A 177 -19.18 6.50 8.78
C LEU A 177 -17.78 7.09 9.00
N SER A 178 -17.47 8.28 8.46
CA SER A 178 -16.12 8.84 8.47
C SER A 178 -15.56 9.07 9.87
N GLU A 179 -16.44 9.31 10.85
CA GLU A 179 -16.08 9.49 12.25
C GLU A 179 -16.37 8.26 13.12
N GLU A 180 -16.78 7.14 12.52
CA GLU A 180 -17.00 5.89 13.22
C GLU A 180 -15.82 4.92 13.05
N GLU A 181 -15.72 3.95 13.96
CA GLU A 181 -14.68 2.93 13.88
C GLU A 181 -15.11 1.80 12.93
N ALA A 182 -14.33 1.54 11.88
CA ALA A 182 -14.68 0.60 10.82
C ALA A 182 -13.49 -0.27 10.38
N MET A 183 -13.78 -1.54 10.07
CA MET A 183 -12.83 -2.45 9.44
C MET A 183 -13.15 -2.52 7.95
N VAL A 184 -12.19 -2.21 7.10
CA VAL A 184 -12.36 -2.14 5.65
C VAL A 184 -11.73 -3.36 5.01
N ILE A 185 -12.54 -4.25 4.46
CA ILE A 185 -12.08 -5.44 3.74
C ILE A 185 -12.15 -5.20 2.24
N VAL A 186 -11.07 -5.49 1.52
CA VAL A 186 -10.96 -5.18 0.07
C VAL A 186 -10.48 -6.42 -0.69
N ASN A 187 -11.01 -6.66 -1.90
CA ASN A 187 -10.38 -7.59 -2.84
C ASN A 187 -9.04 -7.02 -3.34
N HIS A 188 -8.14 -7.88 -3.79
CA HIS A 188 -6.78 -7.47 -4.14
C HIS A 188 -6.34 -8.00 -5.51
N GLN A 189 -6.36 -7.13 -6.51
CA GLN A 189 -5.99 -7.47 -7.89
C GLN A 189 -4.58 -7.02 -8.24
N ALA A 190 -4.17 -5.81 -7.83
CA ALA A 190 -2.87 -5.23 -8.18
C ALA A 190 -2.40 -4.15 -7.19
N THR A 191 -1.20 -3.62 -7.41
CA THR A 191 -0.66 -2.53 -6.58
C THR A 191 -1.45 -1.21 -6.73
N GLY A 192 -2.14 -0.99 -7.85
CA GLY A 192 -2.99 0.18 -8.06
C GLY A 192 -4.25 0.21 -7.18
N ASP A 193 -4.61 -0.90 -6.52
CA ASP A 193 -5.74 -0.95 -5.58
C ASP A 193 -5.53 0.05 -4.43
N VAL A 194 -4.28 0.15 -3.97
CA VAL A 194 -3.88 1.07 -2.90
C VAL A 194 -4.03 2.52 -3.36
N CYS A 195 -3.59 2.84 -4.58
CA CYS A 195 -3.75 4.19 -5.16
C CYS A 195 -5.22 4.55 -5.38
N THR A 196 -6.03 3.60 -5.83
CA THR A 196 -7.49 3.74 -5.96
C THR A 196 -8.12 4.09 -4.62
N LEU A 197 -7.78 3.38 -3.54
CA LEU A 197 -8.27 3.66 -2.19
C LEU A 197 -7.78 5.01 -1.67
N MET A 198 -6.50 5.36 -1.89
CA MET A 198 -5.95 6.67 -1.52
C MET A 198 -6.74 7.82 -2.15
N MET A 199 -7.20 7.65 -3.38
CA MET A 199 -8.07 8.60 -4.07
C MET A 199 -9.48 8.58 -3.47
N CYS A 200 -10.16 7.43 -3.43
CA CYS A 200 -11.55 7.33 -2.96
C CYS A 200 -11.77 7.90 -1.56
N LEU A 201 -10.79 7.79 -0.67
CA LEU A 201 -10.95 8.22 0.72
C LEU A 201 -10.75 9.74 0.92
N GLN A 202 -10.26 10.49 -0.08
CA GLN A 202 -9.93 11.92 0.09
C GLN A 202 -11.13 12.79 0.48
N ASP A 203 -12.30 12.50 -0.07
CA ASP A 203 -13.54 13.25 0.16
C ASP A 203 -14.30 12.80 1.42
N LYS A 204 -13.81 11.80 2.15
CA LYS A 204 -14.47 11.17 3.31
C LYS A 204 -13.98 11.77 4.63
N GLY A 205 -13.96 13.09 4.71
CA GLY A 205 -13.64 13.83 5.93
C GLY A 205 -12.27 13.48 6.53
N THR A 206 -12.26 12.94 7.75
CA THR A 206 -11.03 12.59 8.48
C THR A 206 -10.54 11.16 8.27
N VAL A 207 -11.22 10.33 7.45
CA VAL A 207 -10.87 8.92 7.24
C VAL A 207 -9.39 8.74 6.91
N VAL A 208 -8.87 9.44 5.89
CA VAL A 208 -7.46 9.32 5.49
C VAL A 208 -6.50 9.64 6.62
N ARG A 209 -6.86 10.59 7.50
CA ARG A 209 -6.03 11.03 8.63
C ARG A 209 -5.99 9.99 9.75
N LYS A 210 -7.10 9.26 9.93
CA LYS A 210 -7.35 8.35 11.05
C LYS A 210 -7.37 6.87 10.64
N MET A 211 -7.11 6.55 9.38
CA MET A 211 -7.00 5.16 8.95
C MET A 211 -5.68 4.54 9.41
N MET A 212 -5.61 3.21 9.37
CA MET A 212 -4.44 2.37 9.59
C MET A 212 -4.39 1.36 8.45
N TRP A 213 -3.22 1.22 7.84
CA TRP A 213 -2.99 0.19 6.84
C TRP A 213 -2.40 -1.09 7.42
N LEU A 214 -2.83 -2.24 6.91
CA LEU A 214 -2.12 -3.51 7.04
C LEU A 214 -1.43 -3.82 5.70
N MET A 215 -0.11 -3.66 5.65
CA MET A 215 0.67 -3.75 4.41
C MET A 215 1.75 -4.81 4.47
N ASP A 216 2.18 -5.32 3.32
CA ASP A 216 3.35 -6.20 3.25
C ASP A 216 4.61 -5.50 3.79
N HIS A 217 5.42 -6.24 4.54
CA HIS A 217 6.69 -5.76 5.10
C HIS A 217 7.64 -5.15 4.06
N VAL A 218 7.62 -5.61 2.79
CA VAL A 218 8.43 -5.02 1.71
C VAL A 218 8.15 -3.53 1.54
N PHE A 219 6.91 -3.07 1.75
CA PHE A 219 6.57 -1.66 1.60
C PHE A 219 7.30 -0.76 2.58
N LYS A 220 7.76 -1.28 3.73
CA LYS A 220 8.52 -0.52 4.74
C LYS A 220 9.77 0.17 4.17
N TYR A 221 10.37 -0.39 3.13
CA TYR A 221 11.58 0.12 2.48
C TYR A 221 11.32 1.16 1.39
N THR A 222 10.04 1.46 1.12
CA THR A 222 9.64 2.49 0.16
C THR A 222 9.46 3.85 0.86
N ASN A 223 9.45 4.93 0.08
CA ASN A 223 9.13 6.27 0.58
C ASN A 223 7.76 6.30 1.29
N PHE A 224 6.78 5.61 0.72
CA PHE A 224 5.46 5.42 1.33
C PHE A 224 5.55 4.66 2.66
N GLY A 225 6.37 3.60 2.71
CA GLY A 225 6.61 2.81 3.92
C GLY A 225 7.16 3.59 5.10
N LEU A 226 8.13 4.49 4.86
CA LEU A 226 8.68 5.35 5.92
C LEU A 226 7.59 6.23 6.53
N VAL A 227 6.75 6.84 5.69
CA VAL A 227 5.68 7.70 6.16
C VAL A 227 4.59 6.89 6.88
N SER A 228 4.23 5.72 6.34
CA SER A 228 3.34 4.77 6.99
C SER A 228 3.85 4.29 8.35
N LEU A 229 5.16 4.10 8.51
CA LEU A 229 5.78 3.75 9.80
C LEU A 229 5.63 4.89 10.82
N ILE A 230 5.85 6.15 10.41
CA ILE A 230 5.68 7.32 11.27
C ILE A 230 4.20 7.50 11.65
N HIS A 231 3.32 7.32 10.67
CA HIS A 231 1.87 7.31 10.84
C HIS A 231 1.43 6.23 11.86
N GLY A 232 2.11 5.09 11.92
CA GLY A 232 1.80 4.01 12.85
C GLY A 232 0.94 2.91 12.21
N ASP A 233 1.10 2.73 10.90
CA ASP A 233 0.53 1.59 10.17
C ASP A 233 1.25 0.28 10.54
N PHE A 234 0.61 -0.85 10.25
CA PHE A 234 1.12 -2.17 10.58
C PHE A 234 1.69 -2.88 9.34
N PHE A 235 2.91 -3.40 9.46
CA PHE A 235 3.59 -4.14 8.40
C PHE A 235 3.60 -5.63 8.72
N ILE A 236 2.95 -6.42 7.87
CA ILE A 236 2.87 -7.88 7.98
C ILE A 236 3.93 -8.55 7.10
N ARG A 237 4.71 -9.45 7.70
CA ARG A 237 5.61 -10.33 6.96
C ARG A 237 4.87 -11.56 6.43
N GLN A 238 4.90 -11.76 5.12
CA GLN A 238 4.31 -12.96 4.51
C GLN A 238 5.16 -14.22 4.76
N GLY A 239 4.52 -15.38 4.63
CA GLY A 239 5.16 -16.69 4.75
C GLY A 239 4.60 -17.55 5.89
N LYS A 240 4.60 -18.87 5.71
CA LYS A 240 4.06 -19.82 6.71
C LYS A 240 4.78 -19.70 8.06
N ALA A 241 6.10 -19.56 8.04
CA ALA A 241 6.93 -19.51 9.25
C ALA A 241 6.66 -18.31 10.17
N TYR A 242 6.15 -17.20 9.63
CA TYR A 242 5.91 -15.98 10.41
C TYR A 242 4.44 -15.78 10.79
N ARG A 243 3.52 -16.53 10.16
CA ARG A 243 2.07 -16.29 10.23
C ARG A 243 1.56 -16.10 11.65
N ASP A 244 1.81 -17.04 12.54
CA ASP A 244 1.25 -17.02 13.89
C ASP A 244 1.87 -15.91 14.74
N LYS A 245 3.18 -15.68 14.59
CA LYS A 245 3.88 -14.56 15.25
C LYS A 245 3.35 -13.20 14.79
N GLN A 246 3.06 -13.03 13.51
CA GLN A 246 2.52 -11.78 12.97
C GLN A 246 1.13 -11.46 13.54
N LEU A 247 0.29 -12.48 13.82
CA LEU A 247 -1.02 -12.27 14.44
C LEU A 247 -0.87 -11.77 15.90
N ILE A 248 0.11 -12.29 16.64
CA ILE A 248 0.43 -11.80 17.98
C ILE A 248 0.92 -10.35 17.92
N TYR A 249 1.80 -10.02 16.97
CA TYR A 249 2.28 -8.65 16.79
C TYR A 249 1.17 -7.70 16.35
N LEU A 250 0.23 -8.15 15.51
CA LEU A 250 -0.93 -7.35 15.13
C LEU A 250 -1.77 -7.02 16.36
N LYS A 251 -2.11 -8.01 17.18
CA LYS A 251 -2.85 -7.79 18.43
C LYS A 251 -2.16 -6.74 19.31
N ASP A 252 -0.87 -6.93 19.58
CA ASP A 252 -0.08 -6.04 20.43
C ASP A 252 0.07 -4.62 19.82
N HIS A 253 0.12 -4.50 18.48
CA HIS A 253 0.10 -3.20 17.80
C HIS A 253 -1.25 -2.50 17.95
N LEU A 254 -2.36 -3.21 17.81
CA LEU A 254 -3.70 -2.66 17.99
C LEU A 254 -3.90 -2.18 19.43
N ASP A 255 -3.55 -3.00 20.41
CA ASP A 255 -3.66 -2.69 21.85
C ASP A 255 -2.87 -1.41 22.20
N ARG A 256 -1.69 -1.23 21.61
CA ARG A 256 -0.80 -0.09 21.91
C ARG A 256 -1.10 1.17 21.12
N TYR A 257 -1.43 1.05 19.83
CA TYR A 257 -1.42 2.18 18.90
C TYR A 257 -2.78 2.57 18.35
N TYR A 258 -3.78 1.68 18.32
CA TYR A 258 -5.03 1.98 17.64
C TYR A 258 -5.77 3.17 18.29
N HIS A 259 -6.19 3.03 19.54
CA HIS A 259 -6.87 4.12 20.25
C HIS A 259 -5.92 5.26 20.66
N SER A 260 -4.65 4.96 20.96
CA SER A 260 -3.68 6.00 21.40
C SER A 260 -3.30 6.96 20.28
N ARG A 261 -3.45 6.55 19.01
CA ARG A 261 -3.28 7.38 17.81
C ARG A 261 -4.61 7.84 17.20
N GLU A 262 -5.73 7.67 17.92
CA GLU A 262 -7.08 8.06 17.48
C GLU A 262 -7.47 7.44 16.12
N ARG A 263 -7.05 6.19 15.90
CA ARG A 263 -7.35 5.45 14.67
C ARG A 263 -8.81 5.06 14.66
N LYS A 264 -9.42 5.12 13.48
CA LYS A 264 -10.83 4.79 13.27
C LYS A 264 -11.03 3.72 12.21
N TRP A 265 -10.26 3.77 11.12
CA TRP A 265 -10.46 2.85 10.01
C TRP A 265 -9.26 1.91 9.88
N ILE A 266 -9.48 0.61 9.74
CA ILE A 266 -8.40 -0.36 9.48
C ILE A 266 -8.62 -0.98 8.11
N VAL A 267 -7.68 -0.77 7.20
CA VAL A 267 -7.76 -1.31 5.84
C VAL A 267 -6.92 -2.57 5.72
N LEU A 268 -7.53 -3.65 5.23
CA LEU A 268 -6.86 -4.91 4.96
C LEU A 268 -7.37 -5.57 3.68
N PHE A 269 -6.51 -6.41 3.11
CA PHE A 269 -6.78 -7.23 1.93
C PHE A 269 -6.81 -8.72 2.34
N PRO A 270 -7.99 -9.28 2.70
CA PRO A 270 -8.07 -10.64 3.26
C PRO A 270 -7.53 -11.74 2.35
N GLU A 271 -7.47 -11.55 1.03
CA GLU A 271 -6.84 -12.47 0.06
C GLU A 271 -5.37 -12.82 0.40
N GLY A 272 -4.69 -11.91 1.10
CA GLY A 272 -3.31 -12.06 1.55
C GLY A 272 -2.28 -12.03 0.43
N GLY A 273 -2.62 -11.45 -0.72
CA GLY A 273 -1.76 -11.23 -1.88
C GLY A 273 -2.58 -10.93 -3.13
N PHE A 274 -1.91 -10.52 -4.22
CA PHE A 274 -2.58 -10.22 -5.49
C PHE A 274 -3.23 -11.46 -6.10
N LEU A 275 -4.43 -11.28 -6.68
CA LEU A 275 -5.22 -12.29 -7.38
C LEU A 275 -4.37 -13.17 -8.31
N ARG A 276 -3.57 -12.55 -9.20
CA ARG A 276 -2.72 -13.28 -10.17
C ARG A 276 -1.76 -14.28 -9.49
N LYS A 277 -1.25 -13.97 -8.30
CA LYS A 277 -0.32 -14.84 -7.56
C LYS A 277 -1.03 -15.90 -6.74
N ARG A 278 -2.33 -15.72 -6.45
CA ARG A 278 -3.07 -16.49 -5.43
C ARG A 278 -4.14 -17.38 -6.04
N ARG A 279 -4.67 -17.04 -7.22
CA ARG A 279 -5.83 -17.69 -7.87
C ARG A 279 -5.72 -19.21 -7.90
N GLU A 280 -4.67 -19.75 -8.52
CA GLU A 280 -4.49 -21.20 -8.66
C GLU A 280 -4.45 -21.91 -7.31
N THR A 281 -3.65 -21.40 -6.36
CA THR A 281 -3.55 -21.97 -5.02
C THR A 281 -4.87 -21.88 -4.24
N SER A 282 -5.66 -20.83 -4.47
CA SER A 282 -6.98 -20.65 -3.89
C SER A 282 -7.99 -21.63 -4.47
N GLN A 283 -7.97 -21.84 -5.78
CA GLN A 283 -8.87 -22.79 -6.47
C GLN A 283 -8.55 -24.25 -6.06
N ALA A 284 -7.27 -24.59 -5.94
CA ALA A 284 -6.85 -25.90 -5.41
C ALA A 284 -7.34 -26.12 -3.97
N PHE A 285 -7.25 -25.08 -3.12
CA PHE A 285 -7.80 -25.12 -1.77
C PHE A 285 -9.33 -25.25 -1.78
N ALA A 286 -10.03 -24.53 -2.66
CA ALA A 286 -11.48 -24.59 -2.79
C ALA A 286 -11.93 -26.02 -3.15
N LYS A 287 -11.31 -26.62 -4.17
CA LYS A 287 -11.57 -27.99 -4.61
C LYS A 287 -11.34 -29.01 -3.48
N LYS A 288 -10.27 -28.86 -2.71
CA LYS A 288 -9.95 -29.76 -1.58
C LYS A 288 -10.99 -29.69 -0.45
N ASN A 289 -11.59 -28.51 -0.24
CA ASN A 289 -12.51 -28.27 0.87
C ASN A 289 -13.98 -28.19 0.43
N SER A 290 -14.30 -28.60 -0.81
CA SER A 290 -15.67 -28.53 -1.37
C SER A 290 -16.29 -27.13 -1.32
N LEU A 291 -15.46 -26.10 -1.56
CA LEU A 291 -15.88 -24.71 -1.65
C LEU A 291 -16.02 -24.29 -3.12
N PRO A 292 -16.86 -23.28 -3.44
CA PRO A 292 -17.02 -22.81 -4.80
C PRO A 292 -15.68 -22.28 -5.36
N PRO A 293 -15.30 -22.63 -6.60
CA PRO A 293 -14.14 -22.05 -7.24
C PRO A 293 -14.43 -20.58 -7.59
N LEU A 294 -13.49 -19.70 -7.25
CA LEU A 294 -13.57 -18.26 -7.55
C LEU A 294 -12.52 -17.90 -8.61
N THR A 295 -12.86 -16.99 -9.52
CA THR A 295 -12.02 -16.59 -10.67
C THR A 295 -11.57 -15.14 -10.56
N HIS A 296 -12.46 -14.24 -10.17
CA HIS A 296 -12.23 -12.80 -10.07
C HIS A 296 -11.73 -12.35 -8.70
N VAL A 297 -11.88 -13.20 -7.67
CA VAL A 297 -11.25 -13.04 -6.35
C VAL A 297 -10.62 -14.35 -5.86
N THR A 298 -9.94 -14.31 -4.71
CA THR A 298 -9.50 -15.52 -3.99
C THR A 298 -10.18 -15.67 -2.64
N LEU A 299 -10.21 -16.91 -2.13
CA LEU A 299 -10.76 -17.20 -0.82
C LEU A 299 -9.94 -16.47 0.25
N PRO A 300 -10.61 -15.71 1.14
CA PRO A 300 -9.95 -14.85 2.09
C PRO A 300 -9.29 -15.63 3.23
N ARG A 301 -8.24 -15.07 3.80
CA ARG A 301 -7.60 -15.57 5.03
C ARG A 301 -8.28 -14.96 6.25
N LEU A 302 -8.52 -15.79 7.26
CA LEU A 302 -9.24 -15.40 8.48
C LEU A 302 -8.39 -14.60 9.49
N GLY A 303 -7.09 -14.88 9.58
CA GLY A 303 -6.28 -14.53 10.75
C GLY A 303 -6.33 -13.06 11.18
N ALA A 304 -6.02 -12.13 10.25
CA ALA A 304 -5.99 -10.71 10.58
C ALA A 304 -7.39 -10.17 10.93
N THR A 305 -8.40 -10.53 10.14
CA THR A 305 -9.81 -10.17 10.38
C THR A 305 -10.26 -10.61 11.77
N GLN A 306 -9.97 -11.85 12.16
CA GLN A 306 -10.35 -12.39 13.46
C GLN A 306 -9.63 -11.69 14.61
N VAL A 307 -8.33 -11.38 14.47
CA VAL A 307 -7.59 -10.63 15.50
C VAL A 307 -8.18 -9.23 15.67
N ILE A 308 -8.45 -8.52 14.57
CA ILE A 308 -9.05 -7.17 14.62
C ILE A 308 -10.41 -7.22 15.33
N LEU A 309 -11.30 -8.13 14.92
CA LEU A 309 -12.63 -8.28 15.52
C LEU A 309 -12.57 -8.63 17.01
N LYS A 310 -11.67 -9.53 17.43
CA LYS A 310 -11.53 -9.91 18.84
C LYS A 310 -10.92 -8.79 19.70
N THR A 311 -10.01 -8.01 19.13
CA THR A 311 -9.31 -6.94 19.85
C THR A 311 -10.13 -5.67 19.94
N LEU A 312 -10.84 -5.30 18.86
CA LEU A 312 -11.53 -4.01 18.73
C LEU A 312 -13.05 -4.12 18.65
N GLY A 313 -13.60 -5.31 18.43
CA GLY A 313 -15.03 -5.53 18.43
C GLY A 313 -15.66 -5.28 19.82
N PRO A 314 -16.99 -5.19 19.88
CA PRO A 314 -17.69 -5.01 21.15
C PRO A 314 -17.32 -6.14 22.12
N GLN A 315 -16.71 -5.79 23.25
CA GLN A 315 -16.54 -6.73 24.34
C GLN A 315 -17.94 -7.16 24.78
N GLN A 316 -18.28 -8.44 24.59
CA GLN A 316 -19.38 -9.01 25.35
C GLN A 316 -18.99 -8.87 26.82
N GLU A 317 -19.67 -7.99 27.55
CA GLU A 317 -19.59 -7.97 29.01
C GLU A 317 -20.06 -9.35 29.48
N ASN A 318 -19.10 -10.23 29.77
CA ASN A 318 -19.38 -11.52 30.36
C ASN A 318 -20.06 -11.30 31.71
N GLY A 319 -21.39 -11.48 31.70
CA GLY A 319 -22.24 -11.91 32.80
C GLY A 319 -21.84 -11.47 34.21
N SER A 320 -22.37 -10.34 34.66
CA SER A 320 -22.97 -10.30 35.99
C SER A 320 -24.17 -9.37 35.97
N LEU A 321 -25.29 -9.89 36.47
CA LEU A 321 -26.53 -9.17 36.71
C LEU A 321 -26.26 -7.95 37.59
N ALA A 322 -26.11 -6.77 37.00
CA ALA A 322 -26.19 -5.51 37.72
C ALA A 322 -27.67 -5.10 37.78
N LYS A 323 -28.31 -5.58 38.85
CA LYS A 323 -29.59 -5.10 39.38
C LYS A 323 -29.70 -3.57 39.29
N GLU A 324 -30.90 -3.13 38.95
CA GLU A 324 -31.42 -1.80 39.24
C GLU A 324 -31.09 -1.39 40.68
N ALA A 325 -30.47 -0.21 40.82
CA ALA A 325 -30.64 0.81 41.86
C ALA A 325 -29.30 1.51 42.13
N SER A 326 -29.19 2.78 41.73
CA SER A 326 -28.82 3.90 42.63
C SER A 326 -28.46 5.16 41.85
N THR A 327 -29.17 6.21 42.23
CA THR A 327 -29.05 7.64 42.01
C THR A 327 -27.63 8.27 42.12
N VAL A 328 -27.40 9.25 41.23
CA VAL A 328 -26.65 10.53 41.38
C VAL A 328 -25.10 10.50 41.41
N HIS A 329 -24.48 10.91 40.27
CA HIS A 329 -23.71 12.17 40.11
C HIS A 329 -23.13 12.28 38.68
N PRO A 330 -23.26 13.42 37.97
CA PRO A 330 -22.64 13.62 36.66
C PRO A 330 -21.23 14.20 36.84
N SER A 331 -20.21 13.36 36.82
CA SER A 331 -18.81 13.80 36.71
C SER A 331 -18.17 13.25 35.43
N GLN A 332 -18.05 14.17 34.46
CA GLN A 332 -17.11 14.16 33.33
C GLN A 332 -17.02 12.83 32.54
N SER A 333 -17.91 12.69 31.55
CA SER A 333 -17.89 11.60 30.58
C SER A 333 -16.65 11.65 29.69
N GLY A 334 -15.58 10.97 30.09
CA GLY A 334 -14.67 10.38 29.11
C GLY A 334 -15.43 9.26 28.41
N SER A 335 -16.01 9.52 27.23
CA SER A 335 -16.70 8.48 26.47
C SER A 335 -15.74 7.31 26.26
N LYS A 336 -16.03 6.14 26.83
CA LYS A 336 -15.32 4.91 26.47
C LYS A 336 -15.39 4.76 24.94
N PRO A 337 -14.28 4.43 24.26
CA PRO A 337 -14.33 4.16 22.82
C PRO A 337 -15.36 3.05 22.60
N LYS A 338 -16.30 3.27 21.67
CA LYS A 338 -17.39 2.31 21.40
C LYS A 338 -16.88 1.01 20.75
N GLY A 339 -15.59 0.98 20.39
CA GLY A 339 -14.99 -0.08 19.59
C GLY A 339 -15.49 -0.04 18.15
N LEU A 340 -15.11 -1.05 17.39
CA LEU A 340 -15.50 -1.24 16.00
C LEU A 340 -17.03 -1.24 15.87
N GLN A 341 -17.59 -0.38 15.02
CA GLN A 341 -19.04 -0.26 14.77
C GLN A 341 -19.46 -0.86 13.43
N TRP A 342 -18.55 -0.92 12.46
CA TRP A 342 -18.87 -1.31 11.09
C TRP A 342 -17.80 -2.18 10.43
N VAL A 343 -18.23 -3.01 9.48
CA VAL A 343 -17.38 -3.58 8.45
C VAL A 343 -17.77 -2.99 7.11
N VAL A 344 -16.82 -2.30 6.47
CA VAL A 344 -16.97 -1.75 5.13
C VAL A 344 -16.33 -2.72 4.14
N ASP A 345 -17.17 -3.33 3.32
CA ASP A 345 -16.76 -4.30 2.32
C ASP A 345 -16.63 -3.63 0.95
N VAL A 346 -15.41 -3.58 0.42
CA VAL A 346 -15.05 -2.79 -0.76
C VAL A 346 -14.66 -3.70 -1.91
N THR A 347 -15.33 -3.57 -3.05
CA THR A 347 -15.02 -4.31 -4.28
C THR A 347 -14.46 -3.36 -5.32
N ILE A 348 -13.18 -3.49 -5.64
CA ILE A 348 -12.51 -2.76 -6.71
C ILE A 348 -12.62 -3.58 -8.00
N ALA A 349 -13.05 -2.94 -9.08
CA ALA A 349 -13.16 -3.52 -10.40
C ALA A 349 -12.47 -2.63 -11.44
N TYR A 350 -11.61 -3.22 -12.26
CA TYR A 350 -10.96 -2.53 -13.37
C TYR A 350 -11.64 -2.90 -14.69
N PRO A 351 -11.87 -1.94 -15.60
CA PRO A 351 -12.47 -2.23 -16.90
C PRO A 351 -11.75 -3.38 -17.62
N LYS A 352 -12.54 -4.28 -18.22
CA LYS A 352 -12.05 -5.46 -18.97
C LYS A 352 -11.15 -6.39 -18.14
N ALA A 353 -11.29 -6.38 -16.80
CA ALA A 353 -10.44 -7.12 -15.88
C ALA A 353 -8.94 -6.88 -16.12
N ARG A 354 -8.55 -5.62 -16.39
CA ARG A 354 -7.16 -5.20 -16.58
C ARG A 354 -6.68 -4.31 -15.42
N PRO A 355 -6.23 -4.89 -14.29
CA PRO A 355 -5.71 -4.14 -13.16
C PRO A 355 -4.55 -3.22 -13.55
N MET A 356 -4.46 -2.10 -12.84
CA MET A 356 -3.34 -1.17 -12.94
C MET A 356 -2.32 -1.42 -11.83
N ASP A 357 -1.06 -1.41 -12.21
CA ASP A 357 0.04 -1.37 -11.24
C ASP A 357 0.34 0.09 -10.84
N ILE A 358 1.08 0.25 -9.74
CA ILE A 358 1.49 1.55 -9.22
C ILE A 358 2.36 2.34 -10.21
N GLN A 359 3.12 1.70 -11.09
CA GLN A 359 3.94 2.40 -12.09
C GLN A 359 3.07 3.02 -13.17
N THR A 360 2.03 2.30 -13.63
CA THR A 360 0.99 2.83 -14.51
C THR A 360 0.40 4.10 -13.91
N TRP A 361 0.06 4.05 -12.63
CA TRP A 361 -0.55 5.17 -11.90
C TRP A 361 0.37 6.39 -11.80
N ILE A 362 1.67 6.18 -11.52
CA ILE A 362 2.65 7.26 -11.36
C ILE A 362 3.00 7.89 -12.71
N PHE A 363 3.24 7.07 -13.74
CA PHE A 363 3.78 7.54 -15.02
C PHE A 363 2.73 7.85 -16.08
N GLY A 364 1.48 7.42 -15.90
CA GLY A 364 0.40 7.76 -16.83
C GLY A 364 0.54 7.15 -18.23
N TYR A 365 1.28 6.04 -18.39
CA TYR A 365 1.56 5.49 -19.72
C TYR A 365 0.41 4.67 -20.34
N ARG A 366 -0.64 4.33 -19.58
CA ARG A 366 -1.84 3.67 -20.13
C ARG A 366 -2.89 4.71 -20.50
N PRO A 367 -3.79 4.40 -21.45
CA PRO A 367 -4.91 5.30 -21.77
C PRO A 367 -5.76 5.61 -20.52
N PRO A 368 -6.37 6.81 -20.46
CA PRO A 368 -7.32 7.18 -19.41
C PRO A 368 -8.36 6.08 -19.18
N THR A 369 -8.67 5.82 -17.91
CA THR A 369 -9.56 4.72 -17.52
C THR A 369 -10.30 5.04 -16.24
N VAL A 370 -11.49 4.46 -16.09
CA VAL A 370 -12.32 4.62 -14.89
C VAL A 370 -12.22 3.33 -14.07
N THR A 371 -11.69 3.40 -12.87
CA THR A 371 -11.76 2.27 -11.92
C THR A 371 -13.09 2.36 -11.17
N HIS A 372 -13.74 1.23 -10.91
CA HIS A 372 -15.04 1.20 -10.24
C HIS A 372 -14.87 0.61 -8.83
N VAL A 373 -15.49 1.24 -7.84
CA VAL A 373 -15.43 0.82 -6.43
C VAL A 373 -16.83 0.68 -5.87
N HIS A 374 -17.20 -0.52 -5.46
CA HIS A 374 -18.50 -0.80 -4.85
C HIS A 374 -18.37 -0.98 -3.34
N TYR A 375 -19.23 -0.31 -2.58
CA TYR A 375 -19.29 -0.38 -1.12
C TYR A 375 -20.50 -1.18 -0.64
N ARG A 376 -20.29 -2.03 0.35
CA ARG A 376 -21.34 -2.60 1.20
C ARG A 376 -20.97 -2.38 2.66
N VAL A 377 -21.94 -2.02 3.48
CA VAL A 377 -21.70 -1.70 4.89
C VAL A 377 -22.48 -2.66 5.78
N TYR A 378 -21.79 -3.26 6.75
CA TYR A 378 -22.39 -4.18 7.73
C TYR A 378 -22.20 -3.66 9.15
N PRO A 379 -23.27 -3.51 9.96
CA PRO A 379 -23.13 -3.24 11.38
C PRO A 379 -22.31 -4.35 12.06
N ILE A 380 -21.43 -3.97 12.99
CA ILE A 380 -20.57 -4.95 13.70
C ILE A 380 -21.38 -6.03 14.42
N LYS A 381 -22.61 -5.70 14.83
CA LYS A 381 -23.53 -6.61 15.54
C LYS A 381 -23.96 -7.80 14.68
N GLU A 382 -23.89 -7.67 13.36
CA GLU A 382 -24.23 -8.72 12.39
C GLU A 382 -23.01 -9.56 11.98
N VAL A 383 -21.82 -9.19 12.45
CA VAL A 383 -20.56 -9.86 12.09
C VAL A 383 -20.19 -10.85 13.19
N PRO A 384 -20.17 -12.17 12.91
CA PRO A 384 -19.81 -13.16 13.90
C PRO A 384 -18.34 -13.04 14.33
N VAL A 385 -18.03 -13.44 15.56
CA VAL A 385 -16.67 -13.35 16.13
C VAL A 385 -16.03 -14.74 16.25
N GLU A 386 -16.85 -15.78 16.37
CA GLU A 386 -16.42 -17.17 16.45
C GLU A 386 -15.81 -17.64 15.12
N THR A 387 -14.76 -18.46 15.20
CA THR A 387 -13.91 -18.83 14.06
C THR A 387 -14.70 -19.38 12.87
N LYS A 388 -15.60 -20.36 13.10
CA LYS A 388 -16.33 -21.02 12.02
C LYS A 388 -17.40 -20.10 11.39
N PRO A 389 -18.35 -19.52 12.16
CA PRO A 389 -19.30 -18.56 11.62
C PRO A 389 -18.65 -17.36 10.92
N LEU A 390 -17.53 -16.84 11.44
CA LEU A 390 -16.77 -15.78 10.78
C LEU A 390 -16.13 -16.22 9.47
N THR A 391 -15.64 -17.46 9.40
CA THR A 391 -15.12 -18.02 8.15
C THR A 391 -16.22 -18.09 7.10
N ASP A 392 -17.37 -18.63 7.46
CA ASP A 392 -18.51 -18.78 6.54
C ASP A 392 -19.03 -17.41 6.09
N TRP A 393 -19.16 -16.46 7.02
CA TRP A 393 -19.55 -15.08 6.72
C TRP A 393 -18.57 -14.39 5.78
N LEU A 394 -17.26 -14.52 6.03
CA LEU A 394 -16.23 -13.88 5.22
C LEU A 394 -16.12 -14.53 3.83
N TYR A 395 -16.25 -15.86 3.74
CA TYR A 395 -16.30 -16.56 2.45
C TYR A 395 -17.51 -16.11 1.64
N GLN A 396 -18.68 -15.99 2.27
CA GLN A 396 -19.87 -15.51 1.61
C GLN A 396 -19.68 -14.09 1.03
N ARG A 397 -19.00 -13.18 1.75
CA ARG A 397 -18.67 -11.86 1.19
C ARG A 397 -17.87 -11.95 -0.10
N PHE A 398 -16.88 -12.84 -0.16
CA PHE A 398 -16.03 -13.03 -1.34
C PHE A 398 -16.72 -13.79 -2.48
N VAL A 399 -17.66 -14.70 -2.18
CA VAL A 399 -18.56 -15.26 -3.20
C VAL A 399 -19.41 -14.15 -3.81
N GLU A 400 -19.99 -13.28 -2.99
CA GLU A 400 -20.77 -12.16 -3.54
C GLU A 400 -19.89 -11.16 -4.31
N LYS A 401 -18.60 -11.00 -3.95
CA LYS A 401 -17.65 -10.21 -4.77
C LYS A 401 -17.40 -10.84 -6.13
N GLU A 402 -17.31 -12.16 -6.20
CA GLU A 402 -17.18 -12.89 -7.45
C GLU A 402 -18.35 -12.57 -8.37
N ASP A 403 -19.58 -12.66 -7.87
CA ASP A 403 -20.79 -12.36 -8.62
C ASP A 403 -20.86 -10.89 -9.07
N LEU A 404 -20.51 -9.96 -8.17
CA LEU A 404 -20.44 -8.52 -8.49
C LEU A 404 -19.43 -8.24 -9.60
N LEU A 405 -18.25 -8.86 -9.55
CA LEU A 405 -17.20 -8.68 -10.55
C LEU A 405 -17.56 -9.34 -11.88
N ALA A 406 -18.14 -10.55 -11.86
CA ALA A 406 -18.62 -11.22 -13.06
C ALA A 406 -19.66 -10.37 -13.80
N HIS A 407 -20.68 -9.89 -13.08
CA HIS A 407 -21.68 -8.99 -13.65
C HIS A 407 -21.06 -7.69 -14.19
N PHE A 408 -20.11 -7.09 -13.46
CA PHE A 408 -19.42 -5.89 -13.92
C PHE A 408 -18.59 -6.12 -15.19
N TYR A 409 -17.89 -7.25 -15.30
CA TYR A 409 -17.09 -7.56 -16.48
C TYR A 409 -17.93 -7.91 -17.71
N GLU A 410 -19.16 -8.39 -17.52
CA GLU A 410 -20.11 -8.64 -18.59
C GLU A 410 -20.85 -7.37 -19.05
N THR A 411 -21.27 -6.53 -18.11
CA THR A 411 -22.19 -5.41 -18.39
C THR A 411 -21.54 -4.03 -18.37
N GLY A 412 -20.37 -3.89 -17.73
CA GLY A 412 -19.69 -2.61 -17.49
C GLY A 412 -20.23 -1.82 -16.30
N ALA A 413 -21.20 -2.33 -15.55
CA ALA A 413 -21.77 -1.68 -14.36
C ALA A 413 -21.98 -2.70 -13.22
N PHE A 414 -22.06 -2.22 -11.98
CA PHE A 414 -22.48 -3.08 -10.87
C PHE A 414 -24.01 -3.29 -10.90
N PRO A 415 -24.52 -4.43 -10.40
CA PRO A 415 -25.95 -4.72 -10.45
C PRO A 415 -26.73 -3.74 -9.57
N PRO A 416 -27.97 -3.36 -9.97
CA PRO A 416 -28.80 -2.47 -9.19
C PRO A 416 -29.23 -3.12 -7.86
N PRO A 417 -29.46 -2.34 -6.80
CA PRO A 417 -30.08 -2.83 -5.57
C PRO A 417 -31.44 -3.48 -5.84
N LYS A 418 -31.83 -4.45 -5.00
CA LYS A 418 -33.12 -5.14 -5.12
C LYS A 418 -34.26 -4.11 -5.13
N GLY A 419 -35.02 -4.10 -6.23
CA GLY A 419 -36.17 -3.20 -6.42
C GLY A 419 -35.87 -1.90 -7.16
N GLN A 420 -34.61 -1.64 -7.56
CA GLN A 420 -34.25 -0.53 -8.44
C GLN A 420 -33.98 -1.02 -9.86
N LYS A 421 -34.32 -0.20 -10.86
CA LYS A 421 -34.08 -0.49 -12.28
C LYS A 421 -32.65 -0.17 -12.72
N GLU A 422 -32.01 0.79 -12.06
CA GLU A 422 -30.68 1.29 -12.41
C GLU A 422 -29.78 1.37 -11.17
N ALA A 423 -28.50 1.07 -11.35
CA ALA A 423 -27.51 1.19 -10.30
C ALA A 423 -27.03 2.65 -10.20
N VAL A 424 -27.17 3.24 -9.01
CA VAL A 424 -26.70 4.60 -8.77
C VAL A 424 -25.18 4.57 -8.61
N SER A 425 -24.50 5.47 -9.32
CA SER A 425 -23.06 5.66 -9.23
C SER A 425 -22.72 7.13 -9.01
N ARG A 426 -21.56 7.37 -8.41
CA ARG A 426 -21.03 8.71 -8.12
C ARG A 426 -19.60 8.80 -8.61
N ALA A 427 -19.31 9.77 -9.47
CA ALA A 427 -17.93 10.08 -9.81
C ALA A 427 -17.22 10.63 -8.57
N MET A 428 -16.07 10.05 -8.24
CA MET A 428 -15.20 10.56 -7.20
C MET A 428 -14.58 11.88 -7.69
N THR A 429 -14.67 12.92 -6.86
CA THR A 429 -14.13 14.25 -7.18
C THR A 429 -13.00 14.62 -6.23
N LEU A 430 -11.91 15.12 -6.78
CA LEU A 430 -10.86 15.79 -6.04
C LEU A 430 -11.04 17.30 -6.15
N ASP A 431 -10.77 18.05 -5.08
CA ASP A 431 -10.77 19.52 -5.10
C ASP A 431 -9.48 20.02 -5.78
N PRO A 432 -9.54 20.58 -7.00
CA PRO A 432 -8.36 21.00 -7.74
C PRO A 432 -7.63 22.15 -7.03
N VAL A 433 -8.37 23.05 -6.36
CA VAL A 433 -7.78 24.20 -5.65
C VAL A 433 -6.98 23.68 -4.46
N GLN A 434 -7.55 22.77 -3.68
CA GLN A 434 -6.85 22.14 -2.57
C GLN A 434 -5.60 21.38 -3.04
N LEU A 435 -5.70 20.64 -4.14
CA LEU A 435 -4.56 19.91 -4.70
C LEU A 435 -3.44 20.85 -5.17
N CYS A 436 -3.78 21.95 -5.85
CA CYS A 436 -2.82 22.97 -6.23
C CYS A 436 -2.11 23.56 -5.01
N VAL A 437 -2.84 23.91 -3.95
CA VAL A 437 -2.24 24.42 -2.70
C VAL A 437 -1.28 23.41 -2.08
N ILE A 438 -1.67 22.14 -1.97
CA ILE A 438 -0.81 21.11 -1.39
C ILE A 438 0.45 20.91 -2.23
N GLN A 439 0.34 20.90 -3.57
CA GLN A 439 1.48 20.81 -4.48
C GLN A 439 2.42 22.00 -4.34
N SER A 440 1.89 23.23 -4.34
CA SER A 440 2.69 24.44 -4.17
C SER A 440 3.45 24.44 -2.85
N LEU A 441 2.81 24.00 -1.75
CA LEU A 441 3.47 23.84 -0.46
C LEU A 441 4.56 22.76 -0.51
N ALA A 442 4.31 21.63 -1.17
CA ALA A 442 5.31 20.58 -1.33
C ALA A 442 6.53 21.06 -2.13
N PHE A 443 6.32 21.76 -3.26
CA PHE A 443 7.41 22.33 -4.07
C PHE A 443 8.18 23.41 -3.31
N ALA A 444 7.49 24.34 -2.64
CA ALA A 444 8.13 25.38 -1.84
C ALA A 444 8.97 24.79 -0.70
N SER A 445 8.46 23.77 -0.02
CA SER A 445 9.20 23.07 1.02
C SER A 445 10.40 22.32 0.44
N GLY A 446 10.22 21.59 -0.67
CA GLY A 446 11.31 20.91 -1.36
C GLY A 446 12.40 21.87 -1.84
N TYR A 447 12.04 23.07 -2.32
CA TYR A 447 13.02 24.08 -2.70
C TYR A 447 13.79 24.61 -1.48
N LEU A 448 13.11 24.94 -0.39
CA LEU A 448 13.73 25.37 0.86
C LEU A 448 14.78 24.35 1.35
N TRP A 449 14.43 23.07 1.37
CA TRP A 449 15.35 22.02 1.83
C TRP A 449 16.52 21.79 0.88
N TYR A 450 16.30 21.92 -0.43
CA TYR A 450 17.39 21.91 -1.40
C TYR A 450 18.39 23.04 -1.10
N THR A 451 17.91 24.26 -0.87
CA THR A 451 18.77 25.41 -0.53
C THR A 451 19.54 25.19 0.77
N VAL A 452 18.87 24.68 1.81
CA VAL A 452 19.51 24.36 3.10
C VAL A 452 20.61 23.32 2.93
N LEU A 453 20.33 22.21 2.22
CA LEU A 453 21.31 21.16 1.98
C LEU A 453 22.47 21.64 1.12
N GLN A 454 22.20 22.45 0.09
CA GLN A 454 23.22 23.06 -0.75
C GLN A 454 24.14 23.96 0.08
N TYR A 455 23.57 24.80 0.96
CA TYR A 455 24.35 25.63 1.87
C TYR A 455 25.25 24.78 2.77
N PHE A 456 24.71 23.74 3.41
CA PHE A 456 25.52 22.82 4.24
C PHE A 456 26.61 22.11 3.43
N TYR A 457 26.30 21.69 2.21
CA TYR A 457 27.28 21.05 1.33
C TYR A 457 28.45 22.01 1.03
N CYS A 458 28.16 23.25 0.62
CA CYS A 458 29.18 24.28 0.36
C CYS A 458 29.95 24.72 1.61
N CYS A 459 29.40 24.52 2.82
CA CYS A 459 30.11 24.81 4.07
C CYS A 459 31.04 23.66 4.50
N LEU A 460 30.78 22.43 4.06
CA LEU A 460 31.49 21.23 4.48
C LEU A 460 32.51 20.72 3.44
N PHE A 461 32.29 21.06 2.17
CA PHE A 461 33.13 20.72 1.01
C PHE A 461 33.34 21.99 0.18
#